data_AF-M2R479-F1
#
_entry.id   AF-M2R479-F1
#
_cell.length_a   1.000
_cell.length_b   1.000
_cell.length_c   1.000
_cell.angle_alpha   90.00
_cell.angle_beta   90.00
_cell.angle_gamma   90.00
#
_symmetry.space_group_name_H-M   'P 1'
#
loop_
_entity.id
_entity.type
_entity.pdbx_description
1 polymer ?
#
loop_
_entity_poly.entity_id
_entity_poly.type
_entity_poly.pdbx_seq_one_letter_code
_entity_poly.pdbx_strand_id
1 'polypeptide(L)'
;MEGSITSSSSTTSIGLPVVVESIISTTCLFSSIFIYFFEQANVYCRALALQNVFVFYILFTIFILILTSTLTWGGIWEFIMFAYLILCLIIKLVMIASAIIFSKSEKFLGIPPISTFILNKASAI
;
A
#
# COMPACT_ATOMS: atom_id res chain seq x y z
N MET A 1 16.10 -0.57 -30.76
CA MET A 1 14.84 -0.90 -31.47
C MET A 1 13.72 -0.69 -30.47
N GLU A 2 12.98 0.40 -30.65
CA GLU A 2 11.80 0.73 -29.86
C GLU A 2 10.75 -0.36 -30.05
N GLY A 3 10.55 -1.15 -29.00
CA GLY A 3 9.47 -2.12 -28.94
C GLY A 3 8.16 -1.38 -28.74
N SER A 4 7.28 -1.49 -29.73
CA SER A 4 5.87 -1.11 -29.67
C SER A 4 5.25 -1.54 -28.35
N ILE A 5 4.84 -0.57 -27.52
CA ILE A 5 4.04 -0.80 -26.31
C ILE A 5 2.62 -1.12 -26.78
N THR A 6 2.36 -2.39 -27.08
CA THR A 6 1.00 -2.90 -27.14
C THR A 6 0.43 -2.80 -25.73
N SER A 7 -0.56 -1.92 -25.57
CA SER A 7 -1.39 -1.79 -24.38
C SER A 7 -2.25 -3.06 -24.19
N SER A 8 -1.63 -4.18 -23.86
CA SER A 8 -2.36 -5.28 -23.25
C SER A 8 -2.72 -4.80 -21.84
N SER A 9 -3.99 -4.47 -21.64
CA SER A 9 -4.60 -4.43 -20.30
C SER A 9 -4.35 -5.80 -19.67
N SER A 10 -3.21 -5.96 -18.99
CA SER A 10 -2.85 -7.19 -18.29
C SER A 10 -3.94 -7.43 -17.26
N THR A 11 -4.74 -8.46 -17.51
CA THR A 11 -5.74 -8.91 -16.54
C THR A 11 -5.00 -9.68 -15.47
N THR A 12 -5.30 -9.39 -14.21
CA THR A 12 -4.70 -10.05 -13.06
C THR A 12 -5.33 -11.42 -12.84
N SER A 13 -4.81 -12.19 -11.89
CA SER A 13 -5.33 -13.53 -11.55
C SER A 13 -6.78 -13.48 -11.06
N ILE A 14 -7.15 -12.34 -10.47
CA ILE A 14 -8.49 -12.02 -9.98
C ILE A 14 -9.41 -11.56 -11.14
N GLY A 15 -8.88 -11.44 -12.37
CA GLY A 15 -9.61 -11.01 -13.55
C GLY A 15 -9.85 -9.50 -13.62
N LEU A 16 -9.19 -8.72 -12.76
CA LEU A 16 -9.32 -7.27 -12.72
C LEU A 16 -8.20 -6.61 -13.55
N PRO A 17 -8.42 -5.38 -14.03
CA PRO A 17 -7.33 -4.56 -14.57
C PRO A 17 -6.32 -4.24 -13.47
N VAL A 18 -5.01 -4.28 -13.76
CA VAL A 18 -3.92 -3.95 -12.82
C VAL A 18 -4.18 -2.64 -12.07
N VAL A 19 -4.69 -1.62 -12.77
CA VAL A 19 -5.01 -0.31 -12.16
C VAL A 19 -6.04 -0.46 -11.04
N VAL A 20 -7.12 -1.20 -11.30
CA VAL A 20 -8.21 -1.40 -10.33
C VAL A 20 -7.71 -2.19 -9.14
N GLU A 21 -6.95 -3.27 -9.38
CA GLU A 21 -6.41 -4.08 -8.31
C GLU A 21 -5.39 -3.33 -7.45
N SER A 22 -4.56 -2.48 -8.04
CA SER A 22 -3.59 -1.65 -7.31
C SER A 22 -4.27 -0.60 -6.40
N ILE A 23 -5.40 -0.04 -6.83
CA ILE A 23 -6.19 0.89 -6.00
C ILE A 23 -6.85 0.14 -4.85
N ILE A 24 -7.48 -1.00 -5.17
CA ILE A 24 -8.18 -1.85 -4.20
C ILE A 24 -7.19 -2.40 -3.16
N SER A 25 -5.98 -2.78 -3.58
CA SER A 25 -4.94 -3.27 -2.66
C SER A 25 -4.40 -2.19 -1.74
N THR A 26 -4.57 -0.90 -2.06
CA THR A 26 -4.05 0.21 -1.24
C THR A 26 -5.10 0.79 -0.28
N THR A 27 -6.39 0.60 -0.57
CA THR A 27 -7.49 1.27 0.15
C THR A 27 -7.74 0.71 1.56
N CYS A 28 -7.77 -0.60 1.72
CA CYS A 28 -8.12 -1.25 3.00
C CYS A 28 -7.19 -2.43 3.30
N LEU A 29 -6.88 -2.66 4.58
CA LEU A 29 -6.03 -3.77 5.02
C LEU A 29 -6.56 -5.13 4.57
N PHE A 30 -7.87 -5.40 4.77
CA PHE A 30 -8.47 -6.68 4.39
C PHE A 30 -8.32 -6.97 2.90
N SER A 31 -8.51 -5.93 2.09
CA SER A 31 -8.33 -5.98 0.65
C SER A 31 -6.88 -6.25 0.27
N SER A 32 -5.92 -5.60 0.92
CA SER A 32 -4.49 -5.87 0.72
C SER A 32 -4.12 -7.31 1.05
N ILE A 33 -4.61 -7.84 2.17
CA ILE A 33 -4.33 -9.22 2.59
C ILE A 33 -4.92 -10.21 1.57
N PHE A 34 -6.16 -9.99 1.14
CA PHE A 34 -6.81 -10.81 0.13
C PHE A 34 -6.01 -10.82 -1.18
N ILE A 35 -5.69 -9.65 -1.72
CA ILE A 35 -4.93 -9.53 -2.98
C ILE A 35 -3.54 -10.17 -2.85
N TYR A 36 -2.88 -10.04 -1.71
CA TYR A 36 -1.56 -10.65 -1.52
C TYR A 36 -1.55 -12.18 -1.66
N PHE A 37 -2.62 -12.87 -1.23
CA PHE A 37 -2.72 -14.33 -1.29
C PHE A 37 -3.33 -14.86 -2.59
N PHE A 38 -4.29 -14.12 -3.18
CA PHE A 38 -5.03 -14.57 -4.35
C PHE A 38 -4.43 -14.12 -5.67
N GLU A 39 -3.63 -13.05 -5.67
CA GLU A 39 -2.91 -12.64 -6.86
C GLU A 39 -1.63 -13.47 -7.02
N GLN A 40 -1.47 -14.12 -8.18
CA GLN A 40 -0.27 -14.91 -8.51
C GLN A 40 0.41 -14.45 -9.82
N ALA A 41 -0.34 -13.83 -10.72
CA ALA A 41 0.12 -13.39 -12.03
C ALA A 41 0.92 -12.08 -11.97
N ASN A 42 0.54 -11.12 -11.11
CA ASN A 42 1.20 -9.82 -11.07
C ASN A 42 1.96 -9.56 -9.75
N VAL A 43 3.29 -9.58 -9.83
CA VAL A 43 4.21 -9.28 -8.71
C VAL A 43 4.08 -7.83 -8.22
N TYR A 44 3.75 -6.88 -9.11
CA TYR A 44 3.57 -5.47 -8.75
C TYR A 44 2.38 -5.27 -7.80
N CYS A 45 1.21 -5.84 -8.11
CA CYS A 45 0.02 -5.74 -7.27
C CYS A 45 0.25 -6.35 -5.89
N ARG A 46 0.96 -7.48 -5.82
CA ARG A 46 1.31 -8.15 -4.57
C ARG A 46 2.30 -7.34 -3.73
N ALA A 47 3.31 -6.76 -4.37
CA ALA A 47 4.28 -5.90 -3.69
C ALA A 47 3.60 -4.67 -3.10
N LEU A 48 2.68 -4.05 -3.84
CA LEU A 48 1.90 -2.89 -3.38
C LEU A 48 0.95 -3.27 -2.22
N ALA A 49 0.28 -4.41 -2.32
CA ALA A 49 -0.57 -4.94 -1.27
C ALA A 49 0.22 -5.16 0.03
N LEU A 50 1.38 -5.81 -0.07
CA LEU A 50 2.24 -6.08 1.08
C LEU A 50 2.82 -4.77 1.67
N GLN A 51 3.19 -3.79 0.84
CA GLN A 51 3.58 -2.46 1.31
C GLN A 51 2.46 -1.79 2.11
N ASN A 52 1.22 -1.88 1.66
CA ASN A 52 0.08 -1.33 2.39
C ASN A 52 -0.15 -2.00 3.74
N VAL A 53 0.02 -3.33 3.81
CA VAL A 53 -0.04 -4.09 5.07
C VAL A 53 1.04 -3.62 6.03
N PHE A 54 2.29 -3.50 5.57
CA PHE A 54 3.41 -3.03 6.41
C PHE A 54 3.19 -1.61 6.93
N VAL A 55 2.83 -0.67 6.03
CA VAL A 55 2.57 0.72 6.42
C VAL A 55 1.40 0.79 7.41
N PHE A 56 0.35 -0.01 7.22
CA PHE A 56 -0.76 -0.07 8.16
C PHE A 56 -0.30 -0.49 9.56
N TYR A 57 0.49 -1.55 9.71
CA TYR A 57 0.95 -2.00 11.03
C TYR A 57 1.87 -0.99 11.72
N ILE A 58 2.75 -0.32 10.97
CA ILE A 58 3.60 0.75 11.50
C ILE A 58 2.75 1.90 12.03
N LEU A 59 1.81 2.37 11.22
CA LEU A 59 0.89 3.44 11.62
C LEU A 59 0.04 3.00 12.82
N PHE A 60 -0.58 1.82 12.76
CA PHE A 60 -1.40 1.30 13.85
C PHE A 60 -0.64 1.20 15.18
N THR A 61 0.63 0.79 15.16
CA THR A 61 1.47 0.74 16.38
C THR A 61 1.67 2.13 16.97
N ILE A 62 1.98 3.13 16.14
CA ILE A 62 2.12 4.52 16.59
C ILE A 62 0.78 5.07 17.11
N PHE A 63 -0.33 4.74 16.44
CA PHE A 63 -1.66 5.11 16.87
C PHE A 63 -1.99 4.59 18.27
N ILE A 64 -1.70 3.32 18.57
CA ILE A 64 -1.94 2.75 19.90
C ILE A 64 -1.11 3.46 20.98
N LEU A 65 0.13 3.83 20.69
CA LEU A 65 0.97 4.59 21.63
C LEU A 65 0.37 5.97 21.91
N ILE A 66 -0.02 6.70 20.86
CA ILE A 66 -0.63 8.03 21.01
C ILE A 66 -1.97 7.90 21.74
N LEU A 67 -2.81 6.93 21.38
CA LEU A 67 -4.11 6.68 22.02
C LEU A 67 -3.97 6.42 23.51
N THR A 68 -3.05 5.54 23.89
CA THR A 68 -2.78 5.23 25.30
C THR A 68 -2.34 6.48 26.04
N SER A 69 -1.49 7.30 25.41
CA SER A 69 -1.06 8.58 25.99
C SER A 69 -2.20 9.59 26.12
N THR A 70 -3.09 9.68 25.12
CA THR A 70 -4.27 10.52 25.17
C THR A 70 -5.21 10.10 26.28
N LEU A 71 -5.45 8.80 26.46
CA LEU A 71 -6.31 8.28 27.53
C LEU A 71 -5.72 8.48 28.94
N THR A 72 -4.39 8.48 29.07
CA THR A 72 -3.72 8.56 30.37
C THR A 72 -3.46 10.00 30.81
N TRP A 73 -3.05 10.89 29.91
CA TRP A 73 -2.64 12.26 30.23
C TRP A 73 -3.58 13.35 29.68
N GLY A 74 -4.37 13.07 28.64
CA GLY A 74 -5.27 14.03 28.00
C GLY A 74 -4.59 15.30 27.47
N GLY A 75 -5.38 16.33 27.17
CA GLY A 75 -4.88 17.66 26.83
C GLY A 75 -4.12 17.71 25.50
N ILE A 76 -2.82 18.04 25.52
CA ILE A 76 -2.02 18.21 24.29
C ILE A 76 -1.97 16.94 23.42
N TRP A 77 -2.16 15.77 24.04
CA TRP A 77 -2.22 14.49 23.33
C TRP A 77 -3.43 14.36 22.39
N GLU A 78 -4.52 15.07 22.64
CA GLU A 78 -5.67 15.12 21.72
C GLU A 78 -5.29 15.85 20.43
N PHE A 79 -4.55 16.96 20.54
CA PHE A 79 -4.05 17.70 19.38
C PHE A 79 -3.04 16.87 18.58
N ILE A 80 -2.13 16.17 19.27
CA ILE A 80 -1.19 15.24 18.64
C ILE A 80 -1.94 14.13 17.90
N MET A 81 -2.99 13.57 18.49
CA MET A 81 -3.83 12.57 17.85
C MET A 81 -4.51 13.10 16.59
N PHE A 82 -5.05 14.32 16.63
CA PHE A 82 -5.67 14.93 15.45
C PHE A 82 -4.65 15.19 14.33
N ALA A 83 -3.49 15.76 14.65
CA ALA A 83 -2.40 15.96 13.70
C ALA A 83 -1.90 14.64 13.10
N TYR A 84 -1.83 13.59 13.92
CA TYR A 84 -1.45 12.24 13.48
C TYR A 84 -2.47 11.63 12.50
N LEU A 85 -3.78 11.80 12.74
CA LEU A 85 -4.82 11.34 11.81
C LEU A 85 -4.74 12.06 10.46
N ILE A 86 -4.47 13.37 10.46
CA ILE A 86 -4.23 14.15 9.22
C ILE A 86 -3.02 13.59 8.48
N LEU A 87 -1.91 13.33 9.18
CA LEU A 87 -0.71 12.75 8.59
C LEU A 87 -0.99 11.38 7.95
N CYS A 88 -1.75 10.51 8.63
CA CYS A 88 -2.14 9.21 8.10
C CYS A 88 -2.98 9.34 6.82
N LEU A 89 -3.90 10.30 6.78
CA LEU A 89 -4.71 10.59 5.60
C LEU A 89 -3.85 11.04 4.42
N ILE A 90 -2.88 11.94 4.65
CA ILE A 90 -1.94 12.39 3.61
C ILE A 90 -1.12 11.22 3.07
N ILE A 91 -0.55 10.38 3.96
CA ILE A 91 0.23 9.19 3.56
C ILE A 91 -0.62 8.27 2.69
N LYS A 92 -1.88 8.01 3.08
CA LYS A 92 -2.80 7.17 2.29
C LYS A 92 -3.11 7.75 0.92
N LEU A 93 -3.35 9.05 0.82
CA LEU A 93 -3.57 9.72 -0.47
C LEU A 93 -2.35 9.60 -1.39
N VAL A 94 -1.14 9.79 -0.85
CA VAL A 94 0.11 9.63 -1.62
C VAL A 94 0.28 8.20 -2.11
N MET A 95 -0.01 7.20 -1.26
CA MET A 95 0.05 5.79 -1.68
C MET A 95 -0.93 5.48 -2.81
N ILE A 96 -2.18 5.95 -2.71
CA ILE A 96 -3.19 5.75 -3.77
C ILE A 96 -2.77 6.46 -5.06
N ALA A 97 -2.30 7.71 -4.98
CA ALA A 97 -1.81 8.44 -6.14
C ALA A 97 -0.62 7.72 -6.82
N SER A 98 0.31 7.19 -6.02
CA SER A 98 1.44 6.41 -6.52
C SER A 98 0.98 5.11 -7.20
N ALA A 99 -0.01 4.41 -6.64
CA ALA A 99 -0.59 3.22 -7.25
C ALA A 99 -1.17 3.54 -8.63
N ILE A 100 -1.94 4.62 -8.76
CA ILE A 100 -2.54 5.04 -10.03
C ILE A 100 -1.46 5.38 -11.07
N ILE A 101 -0.44 6.17 -10.71
CA ILE A 101 0.60 6.62 -11.63
C ILE A 101 1.46 5.43 -12.09
N PHE A 102 1.87 4.56 -11.15
CA PHE A 102 2.81 3.49 -11.43
C PHE A 102 2.16 2.20 -11.94
N SER A 103 0.84 2.02 -11.78
CA SER A 103 0.10 0.86 -12.31
C SER A 103 0.24 0.67 -13.83
N LYS A 104 0.39 1.76 -14.59
CA LYS A 104 0.61 1.70 -16.06
C LYS A 104 2.00 1.24 -16.46
N SER A 105 2.97 1.42 -15.57
CA SER A 105 4.38 1.13 -15.82
C SER A 105 4.85 -0.16 -15.14
N GLU A 106 4.02 -0.74 -14.27
CA GLU A 106 4.33 -1.87 -13.37
C GLU A 106 5.63 -1.67 -12.55
N LYS A 107 6.13 -0.43 -12.46
CA LYS A 107 7.32 -0.09 -11.69
C LYS A 107 6.96 0.05 -10.23
N PHE A 108 7.42 -0.88 -9.42
CA PHE A 108 7.24 -0.82 -7.98
C PHE A 108 8.12 0.28 -7.37
N LEU A 109 7.48 1.26 -6.74
CA LEU A 109 8.14 2.36 -6.04
C LEU A 109 7.87 2.22 -4.53
N GLY A 110 8.64 1.32 -3.91
CA GLY A 110 8.54 1.04 -2.48
C GLY A 110 9.37 1.98 -1.62
N ILE A 111 9.09 1.97 -0.31
CA ILE A 111 9.85 2.73 0.70
C ILE A 111 11.30 2.18 0.74
N PRO A 112 12.35 3.01 0.53
CA PRO A 112 13.72 2.58 0.18
C PRO A 112 14.44 1.52 1.06
N PRO A 113 14.18 1.34 2.37
CA PRO A 113 14.75 0.21 3.13
C PRO A 113 13.93 -1.09 3.07
N ILE A 114 12.65 -1.01 2.72
CA ILE A 114 11.70 -2.13 2.79
C ILE A 114 11.40 -2.65 1.37
N SER A 115 11.55 -1.81 0.35
CA SER A 115 11.20 -2.09 -1.04
C SER A 115 11.81 -3.37 -1.59
N THR A 116 13.09 -3.64 -1.31
CA THR A 116 13.80 -4.85 -1.75
C THR A 116 13.32 -6.11 -1.03
N PHE A 117 13.00 -6.03 0.26
CA PHE A 117 12.41 -7.14 1.01
C PHE A 117 11.01 -7.47 0.50
N ILE A 118 10.20 -6.45 0.25
CA ILE A 118 8.85 -6.58 -0.31
C ILE A 118 8.92 -7.24 -1.69
N LEU A 119 9.80 -6.76 -2.57
CA LEU A 119 9.93 -7.32 -3.91
C LEU A 119 10.35 -8.80 -3.87
N ASN A 120 11.32 -9.14 -3.02
CA ASN A 120 11.77 -10.52 -2.86
C ASN A 120 10.66 -11.43 -2.32
N LYS A 121 9.84 -10.96 -1.37
CA LYS A 121 8.70 -11.75 -0.85
C LYS A 121 7.53 -11.82 -1.84
N ALA A 122 7.32 -10.78 -2.64
CA ALA A 122 6.30 -10.77 -3.68
C ALA A 122 6.70 -11.58 -4.91
N SER A 123 8.00 -11.86 -5.12
CA SER A 123 8.49 -12.68 -6.24
C SER A 123 8.71 -14.16 -5.88
N ALA A 124 8.70 -14.52 -4.59
CA ALA A 124 9.06 -15.86 -4.11
C ALA A 124 7.89 -16.81 -3.83
N ILE A 125 6.65 -16.29 -3.84
CA ILE A 125 5.40 -17.09 -3.83
C ILE A 125 4.86 -17.02 -5.24
#